data_AF-A0A2L2P6K2-F1
#
_entry.id   AF-A0A2L2P6K2-F1
#
_cell.length_a   1.000
_cell.length_b   1.000
_cell.length_c   1.000
_cell.angle_alpha   90.00
_cell.angle_beta   90.00
_cell.angle_gamma   90.00
#
_symmetry.space_group_name_H-M   'P 1'
#
loop_
_entity.id
_entity.type
_entity.pdbx_description
1 polymer ?
#
loop_
_entity_poly.entity_id
_entity_poly.type
_entity_poly.pdbx_seq_one_letter_code
_entity_poly.pdbx_strand_id
1 'polypeptide(L)'
;MKSVVTTVVTAADAAGRFPSQNDLEAVQGNIQRAAARLEAAEKLAAGLDAVTREAGDACFNKYAYLKQPGEAGDSQVKVDKCYRDLGHYLRLINYCLVVGGTGPLDEWGIAGAREVYRSLSLPTGPYVEALTYTRDRACAPRDMSPQALNEFKSYLDYVINALS
;
A
#
# COMPACT_ATOMS: atom_id res chain seq x y z
N MET A 1 -5.67 -9.80 11.07
CA MET A 1 -6.15 -8.95 9.98
C MET A 1 -7.03 -7.80 10.46
N LYS A 2 -6.54 -6.55 10.44
CA LYS A 2 -7.31 -5.35 10.84
C LYS A 2 -8.27 -4.88 9.74
N SER A 3 -9.56 -4.83 10.05
CA SER A 3 -10.64 -4.23 9.25
C SER A 3 -11.71 -3.64 10.18
N VAL A 4 -12.70 -2.93 9.64
CA VAL A 4 -13.84 -2.43 10.44
C VAL A 4 -14.53 -3.57 11.19
N VAL A 5 -14.82 -4.68 10.50
CA VAL A 5 -15.52 -5.83 11.07
C VAL A 5 -14.70 -6.52 12.16
N THR A 6 -13.41 -6.81 11.89
CA THR A 6 -12.59 -7.49 12.89
C THR A 6 -12.34 -6.61 14.10
N THR A 7 -12.26 -5.28 13.93
CA THR A 7 -12.08 -4.35 15.05
C THR A 7 -13.28 -4.37 16.01
N VAL A 8 -14.51 -4.27 15.48
CA VAL A 8 -15.71 -4.25 16.35
C VAL A 8 -16.00 -5.61 16.98
N VAL A 9 -15.76 -6.72 16.25
CA VAL A 9 -15.94 -8.08 16.79
C VAL A 9 -14.93 -8.35 17.91
N THR A 10 -13.65 -8.05 17.71
CA THR A 10 -12.63 -8.23 18.76
C THR A 10 -12.92 -7.36 19.98
N ALA A 11 -13.41 -6.13 19.80
CA ALA A 11 -13.79 -5.27 20.90
C ALA A 11 -15.01 -5.79 21.68
N ALA A 12 -15.98 -6.39 20.99
CA ALA A 12 -17.14 -7.01 21.62
C ALA A 12 -16.77 -8.28 22.41
N ASP A 13 -15.93 -9.14 21.81
CA ASP A 13 -15.45 -10.38 22.42
C ASP A 13 -14.63 -10.10 23.69
N ALA A 14 -13.70 -9.13 23.64
CA ALA A 14 -12.90 -8.74 24.81
C ALA A 14 -13.75 -8.24 25.99
N ALA A 15 -14.95 -7.73 25.72
CA ALA A 15 -15.91 -7.29 26.74
C ALA A 15 -16.99 -8.34 27.06
N GLY A 16 -16.93 -9.54 26.45
CA GLY A 16 -17.91 -10.61 26.64
C GLY A 16 -19.34 -10.23 26.22
N ARG A 17 -19.49 -9.31 25.27
CA ARG A 17 -20.80 -8.79 24.83
C ARG A 17 -21.15 -9.24 23.43
N PHE A 18 -22.45 -9.36 23.17
CA PHE A 18 -22.96 -9.46 21.80
C PHE A 18 -22.73 -8.14 21.02
N PRO A 19 -22.76 -8.17 19.67
CA PRO A 19 -22.77 -6.98 18.86
C PRO A 19 -23.94 -6.04 19.24
N SER A 20 -23.60 -4.78 19.42
CA SER A 20 -24.50 -3.67 19.75
C SER A 20 -24.83 -2.85 18.52
N GLN A 21 -25.76 -1.89 18.66
CA GLN A 21 -26.11 -0.98 17.57
C GLN A 21 -24.92 -0.19 17.04
N ASN A 22 -23.99 0.22 17.92
CA ASN A 22 -22.78 0.95 17.52
C ASN A 22 -21.86 0.11 16.62
N ASP A 23 -21.77 -1.21 16.86
CA ASP A 23 -20.94 -2.10 16.03
C ASP A 23 -21.55 -2.26 14.63
N LEU A 24 -22.89 -2.33 14.55
CA LEU A 24 -23.61 -2.40 13.28
C LEU A 24 -23.48 -1.08 12.50
N GLU A 25 -23.52 0.06 13.19
CA GLU A 25 -23.33 1.38 12.57
C GLU A 25 -21.92 1.55 11.99
N ALA A 26 -20.90 1.04 12.68
CA ALA A 26 -19.54 1.01 12.12
C ALA A 26 -19.47 0.20 10.80
N VAL A 27 -20.14 -0.95 10.74
CA VAL A 27 -20.23 -1.76 9.51
C VAL A 27 -21.03 -1.03 8.42
N GLN A 28 -22.07 -0.28 8.77
CA GLN A 28 -22.79 0.56 7.82
C GLN A 28 -21.87 1.61 7.16
N GLY A 29 -20.99 2.24 7.93
CA GLY A 29 -19.97 3.15 7.40
C GLY A 29 -19.04 2.45 6.38
N ASN A 30 -18.65 1.19 6.66
CA ASN A 30 -17.84 0.40 5.73
C ASN A 30 -18.57 0.12 4.40
N ILE A 31 -19.89 -0.13 4.43
CA ILE A 31 -20.71 -0.32 3.22
C ILE A 31 -20.74 0.97 2.38
N GLN A 32 -20.96 2.12 3.01
CA GLN A 32 -20.99 3.41 2.32
C GLN A 32 -19.67 3.74 1.61
N ARG A 33 -18.53 3.33 2.19
CA ARG A 33 -17.21 3.57 1.59
C ARG A 33 -16.78 2.50 0.57
N ALA A 34 -17.45 1.34 0.55
CA ALA A 34 -17.06 0.20 -0.26
C ALA A 34 -16.94 0.52 -1.76
N ALA A 35 -17.89 1.28 -2.31
CA ALA A 35 -17.88 1.63 -3.73
C ALA A 35 -16.59 2.34 -4.15
N ALA A 36 -16.14 3.33 -3.37
CA ALA A 36 -14.94 4.11 -3.68
C ALA A 36 -13.66 3.27 -3.59
N ARG A 37 -13.49 2.47 -2.51
CA ARG A 37 -12.28 1.66 -2.34
C ARG A 37 -12.23 0.48 -3.32
N LEU A 38 -13.37 -0.11 -3.67
CA LEU A 38 -13.42 -1.18 -4.67
C LEU A 38 -13.19 -0.67 -6.09
N GLU A 39 -13.63 0.54 -6.43
CA GLU A 39 -13.26 1.19 -7.70
C GLU A 39 -11.73 1.34 -7.80
N ALA A 40 -11.09 1.89 -6.77
CA ALA A 40 -9.63 2.01 -6.72
C ALA A 40 -8.94 0.65 -6.81
N ALA A 41 -9.48 -0.38 -6.14
CA ALA A 41 -8.95 -1.74 -6.21
C ALA A 41 -9.03 -2.32 -7.63
N GLU A 42 -10.15 -2.14 -8.33
CA GLU A 42 -10.32 -2.62 -9.71
C GLU A 42 -9.33 -1.92 -10.66
N LYS A 43 -9.21 -0.59 -10.57
CA LYS A 43 -8.29 0.19 -11.39
C LYS A 43 -6.83 -0.20 -11.16
N LEU A 44 -6.44 -0.37 -9.89
CA LEU A 44 -5.08 -0.78 -9.55
C LEU A 44 -4.78 -2.21 -10.01
N ALA A 45 -5.74 -3.14 -9.90
CA ALA A 45 -5.57 -4.50 -10.38
C ALA A 45 -5.38 -4.54 -11.91
N ALA A 46 -6.14 -3.74 -12.66
CA ALA A 46 -6.01 -3.65 -14.11
C ALA A 46 -4.70 -2.98 -14.57
N GLY A 47 -4.14 -2.08 -13.78
CA GLY A 47 -2.95 -1.28 -14.12
C GLY A 47 -1.66 -1.68 -13.39
N LEU A 48 -1.65 -2.74 -12.59
CA LEU A 48 -0.59 -3.02 -11.60
C LEU A 48 0.82 -3.00 -12.20
N ASP A 49 1.03 -3.68 -13.33
CA ASP A 49 2.35 -3.79 -13.97
C ASP A 49 2.84 -2.44 -14.51
N ALA A 50 1.94 -1.66 -15.10
CA ALA A 50 2.28 -0.34 -15.64
C ALA A 50 2.62 0.64 -14.52
N VAL A 51 1.81 0.67 -13.45
CA VAL A 51 2.04 1.53 -12.28
C VAL A 51 3.35 1.15 -11.57
N THR A 52 3.63 -0.16 -11.43
CA THR A 52 4.88 -0.66 -10.85
C THR A 52 6.09 -0.22 -11.67
N ARG A 53 6.00 -0.27 -12.99
CA ARG A 53 7.08 0.15 -13.89
C ARG A 53 7.36 1.65 -13.75
N GLU A 54 6.33 2.49 -13.84
CA GLU A 54 6.51 3.95 -13.71
C GLU A 54 7.10 4.32 -12.34
N ALA A 55 6.69 3.65 -11.26
CA ALA A 55 7.22 3.86 -9.91
C ALA A 55 8.70 3.46 -9.77
N GLY A 56 9.08 2.30 -10.33
CA GLY A 56 10.47 1.84 -10.32
C GLY A 56 11.38 2.74 -11.14
N ASP A 57 10.91 3.17 -12.31
CA ASP A 57 11.65 4.11 -13.17
C ASP A 57 11.90 5.44 -12.42
N ALA A 58 10.88 5.99 -11.75
CA ALA A 58 11.02 7.20 -10.94
C ALA A 58 12.07 7.06 -9.83
N CYS A 59 12.08 5.92 -9.12
CA CYS A 59 13.07 5.60 -8.10
C CYS A 59 14.50 5.60 -8.65
N PHE A 60 14.76 4.86 -9.73
CA PHE A 60 16.11 4.78 -10.32
C PHE A 60 16.54 6.07 -11.02
N ASN A 61 15.60 6.88 -11.50
CA ASN A 61 15.88 8.20 -12.06
C ASN A 61 16.35 9.17 -10.97
N LYS A 62 15.71 9.18 -9.79
CA LYS A 62 16.13 10.01 -8.67
C LYS A 62 17.40 9.50 -7.99
N TYR A 63 17.53 8.19 -7.84
CA TYR A 63 18.62 7.53 -7.14
C TYR A 63 19.51 6.74 -8.09
N ALA A 64 20.08 7.41 -9.09
CA ALA A 64 20.95 6.79 -10.09
C ALA A 64 22.18 6.08 -9.49
N TYR A 65 22.62 6.51 -8.29
CA TYR A 65 23.74 5.89 -7.58
C TYR A 65 23.50 4.39 -7.26
N LEU A 66 22.23 3.95 -7.14
CA LEU A 66 21.91 2.57 -6.81
C LEU A 66 22.41 1.56 -7.86
N LYS A 67 22.70 2.00 -9.08
CA LYS A 67 23.23 1.16 -10.16
C LYS A 67 24.77 1.04 -10.16
N GLN A 68 25.47 1.72 -9.25
CA GLN A 68 26.92 1.62 -9.13
C GLN A 68 27.33 0.25 -8.55
N PRO A 69 28.54 -0.26 -8.84
CA PRO A 69 29.01 -1.54 -8.29
C PRO A 69 28.96 -1.58 -6.76
N GLY A 70 28.37 -2.64 -6.21
CA GLY A 70 28.23 -2.84 -4.76
C GLY A 70 26.93 -2.26 -4.16
N GLU A 71 26.16 -1.50 -4.92
CA GLU A 71 24.90 -0.90 -4.47
C GLU A 71 23.69 -1.83 -4.66
N ALA A 72 22.53 -1.39 -4.17
CA ALA A 72 21.30 -2.18 -4.13
C ALA A 72 20.71 -2.52 -5.50
N GLY A 73 21.17 -1.91 -6.59
CA GLY A 73 20.73 -2.12 -7.97
C GLY A 73 21.88 -2.35 -8.97
N ASP A 74 23.05 -2.81 -8.51
CA ASP A 74 24.27 -3.01 -9.31
C ASP A 74 24.20 -4.08 -10.42
N SER A 75 23.09 -4.81 -10.50
CA SER A 75 22.88 -5.90 -11.45
C SER A 75 21.42 -6.00 -11.83
N GLN A 76 21.14 -6.49 -13.05
CA GLN A 76 19.78 -6.60 -13.56
C GLN A 76 18.87 -7.40 -12.62
N VAL A 77 19.37 -8.48 -12.02
CA VAL A 77 18.62 -9.29 -11.05
C VAL A 77 18.18 -8.49 -9.82
N LYS A 78 19.04 -7.58 -9.31
CA LYS A 78 18.69 -6.73 -8.17
C LYS A 78 17.69 -5.63 -8.59
N VAL A 79 17.85 -5.08 -9.78
CA VAL A 79 16.88 -4.15 -10.36
C VAL A 79 15.51 -4.82 -10.46
N ASP A 80 15.42 -6.00 -11.07
CA ASP A 80 14.16 -6.75 -11.22
C ASP A 80 13.50 -7.04 -9.86
N LYS A 81 14.30 -7.33 -8.82
CA LYS A 81 13.79 -7.51 -7.44
C LYS A 81 13.24 -6.21 -6.84
N CYS A 82 13.83 -5.06 -7.15
CA CYS A 82 13.30 -3.76 -6.71
C CYS A 82 11.91 -3.52 -7.31
N TYR A 83 11.73 -3.71 -8.63
CA TYR A 83 10.41 -3.60 -9.28
C TYR A 83 9.41 -4.61 -8.70
N ARG A 84 9.84 -5.85 -8.44
CA ARG A 84 9.01 -6.87 -7.78
C ARG A 84 8.52 -6.39 -6.41
N ASP A 85 9.39 -5.80 -5.60
CA ASP A 85 9.00 -5.32 -4.26
C ASP A 85 8.02 -4.14 -4.33
N LEU A 86 8.19 -3.23 -5.29
CA LEU A 86 7.21 -2.18 -5.55
C LEU A 86 5.85 -2.76 -5.97
N GLY A 87 5.86 -3.78 -6.82
CA GLY A 87 4.66 -4.54 -7.17
C GLY A 87 4.04 -5.26 -5.96
N HIS A 88 4.85 -5.72 -5.01
CA HIS A 88 4.35 -6.27 -3.75
C HIS A 88 3.64 -5.22 -2.90
N TYR A 89 4.21 -4.03 -2.71
CA TYR A 89 3.53 -2.95 -1.97
C TYR A 89 2.22 -2.54 -2.65
N LEU A 90 2.21 -2.35 -3.96
CA LEU A 90 0.99 -1.99 -4.70
C LEU A 90 -0.07 -3.10 -4.63
N ARG A 91 0.35 -4.38 -4.66
CA ARG A 91 -0.56 -5.50 -4.44
C ARG A 91 -1.12 -5.54 -3.02
N LEU A 92 -0.32 -5.25 -2.00
CA LEU A 92 -0.81 -5.16 -0.62
C LEU A 92 -1.76 -3.97 -0.42
N ILE A 93 -1.49 -2.83 -1.08
CA ILE A 93 -2.41 -1.69 -1.14
C ILE A 93 -3.74 -2.11 -1.79
N ASN A 94 -3.69 -2.88 -2.88
CA ASN A 94 -4.89 -3.46 -3.49
C ASN A 94 -5.69 -4.31 -2.49
N TYR A 95 -5.02 -5.15 -1.71
CA TYR A 95 -5.68 -5.96 -0.68
C TYR A 95 -6.29 -5.10 0.43
N CYS A 96 -5.61 -4.05 0.87
CA CYS A 96 -6.14 -3.10 1.85
C CYS A 96 -7.40 -2.38 1.34
N LEU A 97 -7.42 -2.00 0.06
CA LEU A 97 -8.61 -1.43 -0.59
C LEU A 97 -9.79 -2.40 -0.60
N VAL A 98 -9.54 -3.69 -0.88
CA VAL A 98 -10.56 -4.75 -0.84
C VAL A 98 -11.05 -5.04 0.58
N VAL A 99 -10.16 -5.02 1.57
CA VAL A 99 -10.50 -5.28 2.98
C VAL A 99 -11.18 -4.06 3.64
N GLY A 100 -10.83 -2.84 3.23
CA GLY A 100 -11.23 -1.62 3.93
C GLY A 100 -10.50 -1.45 5.27
N GLY A 101 -9.21 -1.75 5.28
CA GLY A 101 -8.34 -1.65 6.46
C GLY A 101 -6.88 -1.90 6.11
N THR A 102 -5.96 -1.55 7.02
CA THR A 102 -4.50 -1.61 6.82
C THR A 102 -3.90 -2.99 7.04
N GLY A 103 -4.69 -3.96 7.52
CA GLY A 103 -4.20 -5.27 7.93
C GLY A 103 -3.24 -5.95 6.94
N PRO A 104 -3.57 -6.07 5.63
CA PRO A 104 -2.67 -6.71 4.67
C PRO A 104 -1.30 -6.05 4.57
N LEU A 105 -1.24 -4.72 4.65
CA LEU A 105 0.03 -3.98 4.70
C LEU A 105 0.76 -4.23 6.02
N ASP A 106 0.04 -4.13 7.14
CA ASP A 106 0.61 -4.28 8.49
C ASP A 106 1.30 -5.63 8.66
N GLU A 107 0.59 -6.70 8.31
CA GLU A 107 0.99 -8.07 8.63
C GLU A 107 1.94 -8.66 7.58
N TRP A 108 1.87 -8.25 6.32
CA TRP A 108 2.62 -8.89 5.23
C TRP A 108 3.66 -7.99 4.56
N GLY A 109 3.61 -6.68 4.81
CA GLY A 109 4.52 -5.70 4.22
C GLY A 109 5.39 -5.00 5.26
N ILE A 110 4.76 -4.38 6.25
CA ILE A 110 5.41 -3.45 7.19
C ILE A 110 6.10 -4.19 8.33
N ALA A 111 5.45 -5.19 8.92
CA ALA A 111 6.04 -5.98 10.01
C ALA A 111 7.35 -6.65 9.55
N GLY A 112 8.47 -6.27 10.16
CA GLY A 112 9.80 -6.80 9.85
C GLY A 112 10.53 -6.12 8.69
N ALA A 113 9.90 -5.17 7.98
CA ALA A 113 10.51 -4.51 6.83
C ALA A 113 11.82 -3.79 7.19
N ARG A 114 11.82 -3.06 8.32
CA ARG A 114 12.98 -2.27 8.78
C ARG A 114 14.18 -3.16 9.08
N GLU A 115 13.96 -4.29 9.71
CA GLU A 115 15.00 -5.28 10.03
C GLU A 115 15.58 -5.90 8.76
N VAL A 116 14.72 -6.29 7.82
CA VAL A 116 15.13 -6.87 6.53
C VAL A 116 15.93 -5.86 5.72
N TYR A 117 15.41 -4.65 5.51
CA TYR A 117 16.06 -3.63 4.70
C TYR A 117 17.39 -3.18 5.27
N ARG A 118 17.48 -3.00 6.59
CA ARG A 118 18.75 -2.69 7.26
C ARG A 118 19.77 -3.81 7.11
N SER A 119 19.35 -5.08 7.24
CA SER A 119 20.26 -6.24 7.16
C SER A 119 20.77 -6.48 5.74
N LEU A 120 19.98 -6.11 4.74
CA LEU A 120 20.32 -6.24 3.32
C LEU A 120 20.91 -4.96 2.72
N SER A 121 21.17 -3.92 3.53
CA SER A 121 21.64 -2.60 3.09
C SER A 121 20.76 -1.99 1.99
N LEU A 122 19.44 -2.18 2.09
CA LEU A 122 18.46 -1.59 1.18
C LEU A 122 17.99 -0.24 1.76
N PRO A 123 18.30 0.90 1.13
CA PRO A 123 17.83 2.19 1.59
C PRO A 123 16.30 2.30 1.42
N THR A 124 15.61 2.89 2.40
CA THR A 124 14.15 3.09 2.34
C THR A 124 13.74 4.27 1.46
N GLY A 125 14.62 5.28 1.30
CA GLY A 125 14.37 6.47 0.48
C GLY A 125 13.90 6.17 -0.95
N PRO A 126 14.53 5.22 -1.68
CA PRO A 126 14.06 4.77 -2.99
C PRO A 126 12.64 4.18 -3.01
N TYR A 127 12.25 3.41 -1.99
CA TYR A 127 10.88 2.89 -1.87
C TYR A 127 9.89 4.03 -1.60
N VAL A 128 10.24 4.96 -0.70
CA VAL A 128 9.43 6.15 -0.41
C VAL A 128 9.25 7.00 -1.66
N GLU A 129 10.29 7.19 -2.46
CA GLU A 129 10.20 7.94 -3.72
C GLU A 129 9.26 7.28 -4.73
N ALA A 130 9.40 5.98 -4.95
CA ALA A 130 8.55 5.24 -5.89
C ALA A 130 7.07 5.38 -5.52
N LEU A 131 6.74 5.20 -4.24
CA LEU A 131 5.37 5.32 -3.74
C LEU A 131 4.86 6.77 -3.75
N THR A 132 5.72 7.74 -3.45
CA THR A 132 5.43 9.18 -3.53
C THR A 132 5.12 9.58 -4.97
N TYR A 133 5.93 9.12 -5.92
CA TYR A 133 5.69 9.32 -7.34
C TYR A 133 4.31 8.77 -7.73
N THR A 134 3.99 7.52 -7.37
CA THR A 134 2.68 6.93 -7.67
C THR A 134 1.51 7.74 -7.09
N ARG A 135 1.65 8.23 -5.84
CA ARG A 135 0.65 9.07 -5.18
C ARG A 135 0.41 10.38 -5.93
N ASP A 136 1.47 11.03 -6.36
CA ASP A 136 1.41 12.37 -6.98
C ASP A 136 1.04 12.28 -8.47
N ARG A 137 1.39 11.18 -9.13
CA ARG A 137 1.07 10.85 -10.53
C ARG A 137 -0.42 10.59 -10.77
N ALA A 138 -1.11 10.00 -9.79
CA ALA A 138 -2.51 9.63 -9.87
C ALA A 138 -3.42 10.86 -9.81
N CYS A 139 -4.36 10.97 -10.75
CA CYS A 139 -5.29 12.10 -10.81
C CYS A 139 -6.74 11.70 -11.12
N ALA A 140 -7.67 12.51 -10.60
CA ALA A 140 -9.09 12.42 -10.86
C ALA A 140 -9.52 13.58 -11.79
N PRO A 141 -10.46 13.37 -12.73
CA PRO A 141 -11.23 12.14 -12.96
C PRO A 141 -10.56 11.15 -13.94
N ARG A 142 -9.32 11.41 -14.39
CA ARG A 142 -8.68 10.63 -15.47
C ARG A 142 -8.50 9.16 -15.10
N ASP A 143 -7.98 8.87 -13.91
CA ASP A 143 -7.63 7.51 -13.51
C ASP A 143 -8.76 6.81 -12.74
N MET A 144 -9.44 7.58 -11.89
CA MET A 144 -10.53 7.12 -11.02
C MET A 144 -11.31 8.32 -10.45
N SER A 145 -12.43 8.05 -9.79
CA SER A 145 -13.23 9.07 -9.10
C SER A 145 -12.45 9.75 -7.97
N PRO A 146 -12.83 10.98 -7.55
CA PRO A 146 -12.16 11.68 -6.46
C PRO A 146 -12.15 10.89 -5.14
N GLN A 147 -13.25 10.19 -4.83
CA GLN A 147 -13.36 9.38 -3.61
C GLN A 147 -12.46 8.16 -3.66
N ALA A 148 -12.38 7.47 -4.82
CA ALA A 148 -11.49 6.35 -5.03
C ALA A 148 -10.02 6.78 -4.98
N LEU A 149 -9.70 7.94 -5.58
CA LEU A 149 -8.36 8.50 -5.52
C LEU A 149 -7.93 8.79 -4.08
N ASN A 150 -8.83 9.34 -3.26
CA ASN A 150 -8.54 9.59 -1.85
C ASN A 150 -8.28 8.28 -1.08
N GLU A 151 -9.01 7.19 -1.35
CA GLU A 151 -8.71 5.88 -0.75
C GLU A 151 -7.33 5.38 -1.15
N PHE A 152 -7.02 5.43 -2.44
CA PHE A 152 -5.74 4.97 -2.98
C PHE A 152 -4.56 5.76 -2.38
N LYS A 153 -4.65 7.09 -2.36
CA LYS A 153 -3.61 7.95 -1.78
C LYS A 153 -3.44 7.71 -0.28
N SER A 154 -4.53 7.51 0.46
CA SER A 154 -4.47 7.26 1.90
C SER A 154 -3.64 6.01 2.24
N TYR A 155 -3.78 4.93 1.46
CA TYR A 155 -2.96 3.73 1.67
C TYR A 155 -1.50 3.90 1.21
N LEU A 156 -1.24 4.69 0.16
CA LEU A 156 0.12 5.05 -0.22
C LEU A 156 0.81 5.87 0.89
N ASP A 157 0.14 6.91 1.39
CA ASP A 157 0.64 7.72 2.50
C ASP A 157 0.87 6.89 3.76
N TYR A 158 0.01 5.89 4.03
CA TYR A 158 0.20 4.96 5.13
C TYR A 158 1.52 4.20 5.03
N VAL A 159 1.84 3.65 3.85
CA VAL A 159 3.11 2.94 3.61
C VAL A 159 4.31 3.90 3.65
N ILE A 160 4.18 5.07 3.04
CA ILE A 160 5.24 6.10 3.05
C ILE A 160 5.60 6.48 4.49
N ASN A 161 4.60 6.71 5.34
CA ASN A 161 4.80 7.01 6.75
C ASN A 161 5.43 5.85 7.53
N ALA A 162 5.12 4.60 7.18
CA ALA A 162 5.70 3.43 7.82
C ALA A 162 7.18 3.20 7.44
N LEU A 163 7.62 3.70 6.29
CA LEU A 163 8.99 3.54 5.76
C LEU A 163 9.89 4.76 6.02
N SER A 164 9.34 5.85 6.56
CA SER A 164 10.05 7.10 6.84
C SER A 164 10.66 7.16 8.24
#